data_AF-A0A8T5B2C6-F1
#
_entry.id   AF-A0A8T5B2C6-F1
#
_cell.length_a   1.000
_cell.length_b   1.000
_cell.length_c   1.000
_cell.angle_alpha   90.00
_cell.angle_beta   90.00
_cell.angle_gamma   90.00
#
_symmetry.space_group_name_H-M   'P 1'
#
loop_
_entity.id
_entity.type
_entity.pdbx_description
1 polymer ?
#
loop_
_entity_poly.entity_id
_entity_poly.type
_entity_poly.pdbx_seq_one_letter_code
_entity_poly.pdbx_strand_id
1 'polypeptide(L)'
;MSASIALREIEAIEGLIGPYEFFSYDAKRVLVTLRDLRDALNRMDKERIKKMIAEISNIEAVAAPYRGYEFVEEAIEHAKKLLNELKKIVSE
;
A
#
# COMPACT_ATOMS: atom_id res chain seq x y z
N MET A 1 5.48 16.69 -4.43
CA MET A 1 6.20 15.50 -4.94
C MET A 1 5.85 14.23 -4.18
N SER A 2 5.69 14.26 -2.85
CA SER A 2 5.47 13.03 -2.07
C SER A 2 4.15 12.30 -2.40
N ALA A 3 3.04 13.02 -2.58
CA ALA A 3 1.74 12.41 -2.95
C ALA A 3 1.75 11.71 -4.32
N SER A 4 2.42 12.27 -5.33
CA SER A 4 2.52 11.64 -6.66
C SER A 4 3.37 10.36 -6.63
N ILE A 5 4.41 10.31 -5.80
CA ILE A 5 5.20 9.10 -5.62
C ILE A 5 4.36 8.06 -4.87
N ALA A 6 3.65 8.44 -3.80
CA ALA A 6 2.76 7.54 -3.09
C ALA A 6 1.71 6.89 -4.01
N LEU A 7 1.09 7.67 -4.91
CA LEU A 7 0.14 7.14 -5.90
C LEU A 7 0.79 6.15 -6.86
N ARG A 8 2.02 6.42 -7.32
CA ARG A 8 2.78 5.50 -8.19
C ARG A 8 3.11 4.18 -7.48
N GLU A 9 3.52 4.24 -6.21
CA GLU A 9 3.78 3.03 -5.43
C GLU A 9 2.50 2.21 -5.21
N ILE A 10 1.35 2.87 -5.01
CA ILE A 10 0.04 2.20 -4.94
C ILE A 10 -0.25 1.45 -6.26
N GLU A 11 -0.10 2.12 -7.41
CA GLU A 11 -0.35 1.51 -8.72
C GLU A 11 0.58 0.31 -8.98
N ALA A 12 1.84 0.39 -8.57
CA ALA A 12 2.79 -0.72 -8.68
C ALA A 12 2.33 -1.94 -7.87
N ILE A 13 1.94 -1.75 -6.61
CA ILE A 13 1.46 -2.85 -5.76
C ILE A 13 0.19 -3.46 -6.36
N GLU A 14 -0.77 -2.63 -6.79
CA GLU A 14 -1.98 -3.11 -7.42
C GLU A 14 -1.73 -3.89 -8.71
N GLY A 15 -0.72 -3.50 -9.50
CA GLY A 15 -0.32 -4.25 -10.69
C GLY A 15 0.22 -5.65 -10.35
N LEU A 16 0.96 -5.78 -9.24
CA LEU A 16 1.55 -7.05 -8.80
C LEU A 16 0.51 -7.99 -8.17
N ILE A 17 -0.36 -7.47 -7.31
CA ILE A 17 -1.29 -8.30 -6.52
C ILE A 17 -2.73 -8.31 -7.04
N GLY A 18 -3.08 -7.38 -7.94
CA GLY A 18 -4.40 -7.24 -8.56
C GLY A 18 -4.95 -8.52 -9.17
N PRO A 19 -4.16 -9.30 -9.93
CA PRO A 19 -4.60 -10.59 -10.46
C PRO A 19 -5.09 -11.58 -9.40
N TYR A 20 -4.69 -11.40 -8.13
CA TYR A 20 -5.01 -12.28 -7.03
C TYR A 20 -6.19 -11.80 -6.17
N GLU A 21 -6.87 -10.69 -6.52
CA GLU A 21 -8.00 -10.11 -5.76
C GLU A 21 -9.08 -11.13 -5.41
N PHE A 22 -9.38 -12.04 -6.33
CA PHE A 22 -10.43 -13.05 -6.15
C PHE A 22 -9.89 -14.41 -5.66
N PHE A 23 -8.56 -14.56 -5.59
CA PHE A 23 -7.89 -15.83 -5.27
C PHE A 23 -7.26 -15.83 -3.88
N SER A 24 -6.99 -14.66 -3.29
CA SER A 24 -6.48 -14.53 -1.94
C SER A 24 -7.29 -13.49 -1.16
N TYR A 25 -7.78 -13.90 0.01
CA TYR A 25 -8.43 -13.00 0.96
C TYR A 25 -7.51 -11.84 1.36
N ASP A 26 -6.21 -12.13 1.53
CA ASP A 26 -5.21 -11.13 1.89
C ASP A 26 -4.99 -10.14 0.74
N ALA A 27 -4.86 -10.63 -0.50
CA ALA A 27 -4.73 -9.76 -1.67
C ALA A 27 -5.93 -8.82 -1.80
N LYS A 28 -7.16 -9.35 -1.69
CA LYS A 28 -8.37 -8.53 -1.68
C LYS A 28 -8.33 -7.44 -0.63
N ARG A 29 -7.98 -7.81 0.60
CA ARG A 29 -7.95 -6.88 1.73
C ARG A 29 -6.93 -5.77 1.50
N VAL A 30 -5.73 -6.11 1.04
CA VAL A 30 -4.68 -5.13 0.72
C VAL A 30 -5.15 -4.19 -0.40
N LEU A 31 -5.74 -4.70 -1.47
CA LEU A 31 -6.25 -3.87 -2.57
C LEU A 31 -7.34 -2.90 -2.12
N VAL A 32 -8.24 -3.31 -1.23
CA VAL A 32 -9.24 -2.40 -0.64
C VAL A 32 -8.58 -1.30 0.18
N THR A 33 -7.61 -1.64 1.03
CA THR A 33 -6.82 -0.64 1.78
C THR A 33 -6.08 0.32 0.83
N LEU A 34 -5.52 -0.16 -0.29
CA LEU A 34 -4.84 0.70 -1.26
C LEU A 34 -5.80 1.66 -2.00
N ARG A 35 -7.01 1.20 -2.35
CA ARG A 35 -8.07 2.05 -2.93
C ARG A 35 -8.50 3.15 -1.98
N ASP A 36 -8.75 2.81 -0.72
CA ASP A 36 -9.12 3.78 0.32
C ASP A 36 -7.99 4.82 0.55
N LEU A 37 -6.74 4.40 0.47
CA LEU A 37 -5.59 5.30 0.64
C LEU A 37 -5.46 6.24 -0.55
N ARG A 38 -5.66 5.75 -1.77
CA ARG A 38 -5.69 6.59 -2.97
C ARG A 38 -6.72 7.70 -2.85
N ASP A 39 -7.92 7.37 -2.38
CA ASP A 39 -8.97 8.36 -2.15
C ASP A 39 -8.57 9.39 -1.08
N ALA A 40 -7.96 8.93 0.01
CA ALA A 40 -7.45 9.82 1.06
C ALA A 40 -6.34 10.75 0.54
N LEU A 41 -5.41 10.23 -0.29
CA LEU A 41 -4.35 11.02 -0.93
C LEU A 41 -4.92 12.06 -1.90
N ASN A 42 -5.88 11.69 -2.74
CA ASN A 42 -6.53 12.60 -3.69
C ASN A 42 -7.27 13.75 -2.99
N ARG A 43 -7.82 13.49 -1.80
CA ARG A 43 -8.50 14.48 -0.97
C ARG A 43 -7.56 15.21 0.01
N MET A 44 -6.29 14.80 0.07
CA MET A 44 -5.31 15.26 1.06
C MET A 44 -5.82 15.14 2.50
N ASP A 45 -6.57 14.08 2.78
CA ASP A 45 -7.14 13.77 4.10
C ASP A 45 -6.05 13.19 5.02
N LYS A 46 -5.32 14.09 5.69
CA LYS A 46 -4.17 13.73 6.55
C LYS A 46 -4.54 12.81 7.71
N GLU A 47 -5.74 12.95 8.29
CA GLU A 47 -6.17 12.08 9.39
C GLU A 47 -6.37 10.64 8.91
N ARG A 48 -7.02 10.49 7.75
CA ARG A 48 -7.26 9.19 7.15
C ARG A 48 -5.96 8.56 6.67
N ILE A 49 -5.07 9.33 6.06
CA ILE A 49 -3.71 8.88 5.69
C ILE A 49 -2.96 8.36 6.92
N LYS A 50 -3.00 9.09 8.05
CA LYS A 50 -2.32 8.68 9.29
C LYS A 50 -2.85 7.35 9.83
N LYS A 51 -4.16 7.12 9.76
CA LYS A 51 -4.76 5.84 10.14
C LYS A 51 -4.25 4.69 9.26
N MET A 52 -4.14 4.94 7.95
CA MET A 52 -3.74 3.90 6.98
C MET A 52 -2.25 3.57 7.00
N ILE A 53 -1.40 4.48 7.47
CA ILE A 53 0.02 4.18 7.77
C ILE A 53 0.13 3.00 8.74
N ALA A 54 -0.74 2.90 9.74
CA ALA A 54 -0.72 1.78 10.69
C ALA A 54 -1.10 0.45 10.02
N GLU A 55 -2.08 0.48 9.10
CA GLU A 55 -2.50 -0.71 8.35
C GLU A 55 -1.41 -1.19 7.38
N ILE A 56 -0.79 -0.26 6.64
CA ILE A 56 0.30 -0.58 5.69
C ILE A 56 1.57 -1.05 6.42
N SER A 57 1.84 -0.56 7.62
CA SER A 57 2.96 -1.04 8.43
C SER A 57 2.86 -2.54 8.76
N ASN A 58 1.66 -3.12 8.70
CA ASN A 58 1.43 -4.54 8.95
C ASN A 58 1.47 -5.42 7.68
N ILE A 59 1.74 -4.84 6.50
CA ILE A 59 1.66 -5.55 5.22
C ILE A 59 2.71 -6.68 5.11
N GLU A 60 3.87 -6.54 5.76
CA GLU A 60 4.89 -7.59 5.80
C GLU A 60 4.40 -8.84 6.55
N ALA A 61 3.64 -8.65 7.64
CA ALA A 61 3.07 -9.76 8.39
C ALA A 61 1.98 -10.47 7.58
N VAL A 62 1.17 -9.70 6.82
CA VAL A 62 0.16 -10.25 5.89
C VAL A 62 0.83 -11.00 4.74
N ALA A 63 1.97 -10.51 4.25
CA ALA A 63 2.72 -11.12 3.17
C ALA A 63 3.59 -12.32 3.62
N ALA A 64 3.76 -12.55 4.93
CA ALA A 64 4.63 -13.58 5.49
C ALA A 64 4.37 -15.00 4.93
N PRO A 65 3.12 -15.47 4.74
CA PRO A 65 2.83 -16.77 4.15
C PRO A 65 3.22 -16.88 2.68
N TYR A 66 3.43 -15.74 2.02
CA TYR A 66 3.69 -15.63 0.58
C TYR A 66 5.13 -15.17 0.29
N ARG A 67 6.03 -15.21 1.29
CA ARG A 67 7.46 -14.91 1.09
C ARG A 67 8.09 -15.91 0.13
N GLY A 68 9.06 -15.45 -0.66
CA GLY A 68 9.73 -16.25 -1.68
C GLY A 68 9.05 -16.26 -3.06
N TYR A 69 7.85 -15.70 -3.20
CA TYR A 69 7.30 -15.32 -4.50
C TYR A 69 7.86 -13.95 -4.91
N GLU A 70 8.48 -13.86 -6.09
CA GLU A 70 9.16 -12.65 -6.57
C GLU A 70 8.24 -11.42 -6.58
N PHE A 71 7.02 -11.55 -7.10
CA PHE A 71 6.05 -10.45 -7.13
C PHE A 71 5.61 -9.98 -5.74
N VAL A 72 5.67 -10.86 -4.72
CA VAL A 72 5.35 -10.50 -3.33
C VAL A 72 6.50 -9.71 -2.71
N GLU A 73 7.75 -10.15 -2.95
CA GLU A 73 8.94 -9.42 -2.49
C GLU A 73 8.96 -8.00 -3.08
N GLU A 74 8.69 -7.87 -4.38
CA GLU A 74 8.60 -6.59 -5.07
C GLU A 74 7.46 -5.71 -4.50
N ALA A 75 6.29 -6.30 -4.26
CA ALA A 75 5.17 -5.58 -3.64
C ALA A 75 5.51 -5.06 -2.23
N ILE A 76 6.27 -5.83 -1.44
CA ILE A 76 6.74 -5.39 -0.12
C ILE A 76 7.71 -4.20 -0.24
N GLU A 77 8.60 -4.20 -1.23
CA GLU A 77 9.50 -3.07 -1.47
C GLU A 77 8.75 -1.80 -1.83
N HIS A 78 7.75 -1.90 -2.71
CA HIS A 78 6.87 -0.78 -3.04
C HIS A 78 6.09 -0.30 -1.80
N ALA A 79 5.59 -1.21 -0.97
CA ALA A 79 4.89 -0.83 0.26
C ALA A 79 5.78 -0.10 1.27
N LYS A 80 7.07 -0.44 1.36
CA LYS A 80 8.05 0.30 2.17
C LYS A 80 8.27 1.73 1.67
N LYS A 81 8.41 1.88 0.36
CA LYS A 81 8.55 3.21 -0.29
C LYS A 81 7.30 4.04 -0.05
N LEU A 82 6.12 3.44 -0.26
CA LEU A 82 4.82 4.05 0.02
C LEU A 82 4.76 4.55 1.48
N LEU A 83 5.08 3.69 2.45
CA LEU A 83 5.06 4.06 3.87
C LEU A 83 5.94 5.27 4.18
N ASN A 84 7.13 5.35 3.59
CA ASN A 84 8.03 6.48 3.77
C ASN A 84 7.46 7.78 3.18
N GLU A 85 6.84 7.72 2.02
CA GLU A 85 6.18 8.89 1.41
C GLU A 85 4.97 9.34 2.22
N LEU A 86 4.12 8.41 2.68
CA LEU A 86 2.99 8.75 3.54
C LEU A 86 3.45 9.48 4.81
N LYS A 87 4.52 9.01 5.46
CA LYS A 87 5.08 9.66 6.66
C LYS A 87 5.54 11.09 6.39
N LYS A 88 6.09 11.38 5.20
CA LYS A 88 6.45 12.76 4.80
C LYS A 88 5.20 13.63 4.69
N ILE A 89 4.15 13.13 4.03
CA ILE A 89 2.88 13.87 3.81
C ILE A 89 2.18 14.27 5.11
N VAL A 90 2.18 13.41 6.13
CA VAL A 90 1.59 13.73 7.45
C VAL A 90 2.51 14.49 8.40
N SER A 91 3.82 14.57 8.09
CA SER A 91 4.78 15.35 8.89
C SER A 91 4.96 16.78 8.38
N GLU A 92 4.58 17.05 7.12
CA GLU A 92 4.35 18.40 6.56
C GLU A 92 3.01 18.97 7.04
#